data_AF-A0A1F6B7A7-F1
#
_entry.id   AF-A0A1F6B7A7-F1
#
_cell.length_a   1.000
_cell.length_b   1.000
_cell.length_c   1.000
_cell.angle_alpha   90.00
_cell.angle_beta   90.00
_cell.angle_gamma   90.00
#
_symmetry.space_group_name_H-M   'P 1'
#
loop_
_entity.id
_entity.type
_entity.pdbx_description
1 polymer ?
#
loop_
_entity_poly.entity_id
_entity_poly.type
_entity_poly.pdbx_seq_one_letter_code
_entity_poly.pdbx_strand_id
1 'polypeptide(L)'
;HLGGVHIDDRGTIYVVDSGNNRILGFKNYVGPDQDADLVIGQASLTEKGAANGDNTRDATPSASSLALLQYPWVITPMESARFPQLATDSELNLYVPDLNNNRILKYIDPVYSDNIADEVWGQSDFTSDKSTCGSGGEIINASTLCLEFSADDNRLWQANILAAGVDIDNSGNLWVTDSGNNRVLRFPPGAKTADLVLGQSDFSSYETAHGWDRPLNRMFKPNAVRVKSTSGEVYVNEGEFVGQNRILVFSPPFYNGQPASRVIGLAQFQDEQPPDTTNWERIDADGVYKWVNLPSGLNYSRGLSFDKSGLGDIWVNDGLNNRVVLFGIDGKIIEFIGQPSSDTRQCDGITGVGYIQYDGRFGNICDNFGEIGIDGAGNLYISKLYYPRDISRFSLPLNRNNQGLPVSDRALLHDPTGLIWNQVSGKTLFNNF
;
A
#
# COMPACT_ATOMS: atom_id res chain seq x y z
N HIS A 1 13.55 -3.79 0.99
CA HIS A 1 12.51 -3.62 -0.06
C HIS A 1 11.68 -2.39 0.24
N LEU A 2 11.50 -1.51 -0.73
CA LEU A 2 10.72 -0.28 -0.56
C LEU A 2 9.22 -0.59 -0.58
N GLY A 3 8.66 -0.87 0.61
CA GLY A 3 7.23 -1.19 0.78
C GLY A 3 6.32 0.03 0.70
N GLY A 4 6.87 1.24 0.76
CA GLY A 4 6.09 2.48 0.74
C GLY A 4 6.78 3.61 1.49
N VAL A 5 6.19 4.80 1.38
CA VAL A 5 6.62 6.01 2.07
C VAL A 5 5.41 6.74 2.65
N HIS A 6 5.44 7.01 3.94
CA HIS A 6 4.46 7.81 4.65
C HIS A 6 5.10 9.09 5.17
N ILE A 7 4.35 10.18 5.24
CA ILE A 7 4.86 11.47 5.72
C ILE A 7 3.85 12.07 6.69
N ASP A 8 4.30 12.38 7.91
CA ASP A 8 3.46 13.05 8.91
C ASP A 8 3.39 14.56 8.67
N ASP A 9 2.49 15.24 9.39
CA ASP A 9 2.29 16.69 9.26
C ASP A 9 3.50 17.54 9.69
N ARG A 10 4.50 16.96 10.37
CA ARG A 10 5.78 17.62 10.67
C ARG A 10 6.79 17.47 9.53
N GLY A 11 6.50 16.66 8.53
CA GLY A 11 7.42 16.30 7.45
C GLY A 11 8.40 15.19 7.83
N THR A 12 8.13 14.43 8.90
CA THR A 12 8.88 13.19 9.17
C THR A 12 8.56 12.17 8.09
N ILE A 13 9.58 11.61 7.45
CA ILE A 13 9.40 10.58 6.43
C ILE A 13 9.57 9.21 7.07
N TYR A 14 8.56 8.36 6.98
CA TYR A 14 8.61 6.96 7.37
C TYR A 14 8.70 6.09 6.12
N VAL A 15 9.74 5.27 6.03
CA VAL A 15 9.97 4.37 4.90
C VAL A 15 9.80 2.94 5.36
N VAL A 16 8.93 2.21 4.67
CA VAL A 16 8.74 0.78 4.91
C VAL A 16 9.87 0.01 4.23
N ASP A 17 10.73 -0.61 5.02
CA ASP A 17 11.73 -1.56 4.56
C ASP A 17 11.24 -2.99 4.76
N SER A 18 10.28 -3.40 3.94
CA SER A 18 9.59 -4.68 4.13
C SER A 18 10.56 -5.86 4.12
N GLY A 19 11.61 -5.76 3.30
CA GLY A 19 12.69 -6.74 3.16
C GLY A 19 13.48 -7.00 4.45
N ASN A 20 13.44 -6.05 5.38
CA ASN A 20 14.11 -6.13 6.66
C ASN A 20 13.13 -6.02 7.84
N ASN A 21 11.84 -6.26 7.62
CA ASN A 21 10.83 -6.25 8.68
C ASN A 21 10.92 -5.00 9.59
N ARG A 22 11.12 -3.83 8.99
CA ARG A 22 11.32 -2.58 9.73
C ARG A 22 10.72 -1.37 9.02
N ILE A 23 10.54 -0.31 9.80
CA ILE A 23 10.24 1.03 9.30
C ILE A 23 11.36 1.97 9.73
N LEU A 24 11.85 2.78 8.78
CA LEU A 24 12.89 3.78 9.01
C LEU A 24 12.26 5.18 9.06
N GLY A 25 12.54 5.96 10.11
CA GLY A 25 12.07 7.34 10.23
C GLY A 25 13.18 8.36 9.99
N PHE A 26 12.91 9.39 9.18
CA PHE A 26 13.86 10.46 8.84
C PHE A 26 13.26 11.81 9.26
N LYS A 27 13.92 12.49 10.19
CA LYS A 27 13.61 13.87 10.59
C LYS A 27 14.31 14.85 9.68
N ASN A 28 13.64 15.94 9.32
CA ASN A 28 14.23 17.08 8.61
C ASN A 28 15.10 16.64 7.42
N TYR A 29 14.59 15.73 6.59
CA TYR A 29 15.39 15.05 5.59
C TYR A 29 16.09 16.04 4.63
N VAL A 30 17.43 16.05 4.66
CA VAL A 30 18.23 17.03 3.88
C VAL A 30 18.86 16.47 2.61
N GLY A 31 19.03 15.15 2.48
CA GLY A 31 19.67 14.57 1.29
C GLY A 31 20.01 13.08 1.38
N PRO A 32 20.47 12.48 0.26
CA PRO A 32 20.54 11.03 0.05
C PRO A 32 21.38 10.25 1.07
N ASP A 33 22.38 10.87 1.71
CA ASP A 33 23.32 10.20 2.61
C ASP A 33 22.97 10.32 4.11
N GLN A 34 21.74 10.73 4.43
CA GLN A 34 21.25 10.84 5.81
C GLN A 34 20.88 9.45 6.35
N ASP A 35 21.38 9.10 7.55
CA ASP A 35 20.90 7.94 8.31
C ASP A 35 19.49 8.19 8.83
N ALA A 36 18.67 7.14 8.89
CA ALA A 36 17.41 7.20 9.61
C ALA A 36 17.65 7.51 11.10
N ASP A 37 16.79 8.36 11.65
CA ASP A 37 16.79 8.75 13.06
C ASP A 37 16.06 7.74 13.95
N LEU A 38 15.23 6.89 13.34
CA LEU A 38 14.34 5.94 14.00
C LEU A 38 14.32 4.62 13.24
N VAL A 39 14.29 3.51 13.98
CA VAL A 39 13.98 2.18 13.45
C VAL A 39 12.89 1.54 14.30
N ILE A 40 11.80 1.12 13.67
CA ILE A 40 10.71 0.38 14.29
C ILE A 40 10.77 -1.07 13.81
N GLY A 41 10.56 -2.01 14.73
CA GLY A 41 10.41 -3.44 14.42
C GLY A 41 11.70 -4.26 14.41
N GLN A 42 12.87 -3.63 14.52
CA GLN A 42 14.18 -4.27 14.60
C GLN A 42 15.05 -3.59 15.67
N ALA A 43 16.03 -4.32 16.23
CA ALA A 43 16.87 -3.84 17.33
C ALA A 43 17.84 -2.71 16.93
N SER A 44 18.20 -2.60 15.64
CA SER A 44 19.09 -1.55 15.14
C SER A 44 18.90 -1.26 13.65
N LEU A 45 19.52 -0.18 13.18
CA LEU A 45 19.60 0.20 11.76
C LEU A 45 20.40 -0.78 10.90
N THR A 46 21.11 -1.73 11.51
CA THR A 46 22.03 -2.65 10.80
C THR A 46 21.68 -4.13 11.00
N GLU A 47 20.62 -4.44 11.76
CA GLU A 47 20.20 -5.82 11.96
C GLU A 47 19.66 -6.48 10.69
N LYS A 48 19.93 -7.79 10.57
CA LYS A 48 19.49 -8.61 9.44
C LYS A 48 18.02 -9.03 9.58
N GLY A 49 17.12 -8.06 9.52
CA GLY A 49 15.77 -8.16 8.95
C GLY A 49 14.88 -9.36 9.33
N ALA A 50 14.98 -9.91 10.53
CA ALA A 50 14.25 -11.12 10.90
C ALA A 50 12.82 -10.80 11.38
N ALA A 51 11.82 -11.54 10.88
CA ALA A 51 10.46 -11.44 11.35
C ALA A 51 10.42 -11.80 12.84
N ASN A 52 9.87 -10.90 13.67
CA ASN A 52 9.89 -11.06 15.12
C ASN A 52 11.28 -11.31 15.73
N GLY A 53 12.36 -10.93 15.03
CA GLY A 53 13.75 -11.08 15.48
C GLY A 53 14.38 -12.45 15.24
N ASP A 54 13.67 -13.45 14.68
CA ASP A 54 14.25 -14.76 14.38
C ASP A 54 13.61 -15.39 13.11
N ASN A 55 14.44 -15.64 12.09
CA ASN A 55 14.06 -16.35 10.85
C ASN A 55 14.60 -17.79 10.86
N THR A 56 14.74 -18.43 12.02
CA THR A 56 15.06 -19.86 12.16
C THR A 56 13.89 -20.68 12.72
N ARG A 57 12.87 -19.98 13.23
CA ARG A 57 11.64 -20.54 13.82
C ARG A 57 10.56 -19.47 13.78
N ASP A 58 9.31 -19.88 14.00
CA ASP A 58 8.24 -18.92 14.27
C ASP A 58 8.47 -18.28 15.65
N ALA A 59 8.93 -17.03 15.65
CA ALA A 59 9.15 -16.26 16.87
C ALA A 59 7.89 -15.52 17.29
N THR A 60 7.62 -15.54 18.60
CA THR A 60 6.50 -14.83 19.21
C THR A 60 6.63 -13.33 18.96
N PRO A 61 5.57 -12.66 18.48
CA PRO A 61 5.56 -11.21 18.33
C PRO A 61 5.78 -10.47 19.66
N SER A 62 6.18 -9.20 19.57
CA SER A 62 6.30 -8.30 20.71
C SER A 62 5.90 -6.88 20.32
N ALA A 63 5.80 -5.96 21.28
CA ALA A 63 5.59 -4.54 21.00
C ALA A 63 6.77 -3.88 20.26
N SER A 64 7.96 -4.48 20.31
CA SER A 64 9.19 -3.96 19.69
C SER A 64 9.51 -4.59 18.34
N SER A 65 8.71 -5.55 17.87
CA SER A 65 9.02 -6.35 16.68
C SER A 65 7.96 -6.22 15.59
N LEU A 66 8.40 -6.33 14.34
CA LEU A 66 7.52 -6.45 13.18
C LEU A 66 7.79 -7.76 12.44
N ALA A 67 6.77 -8.24 11.74
CA ALA A 67 6.81 -9.29 10.74
C ALA A 67 6.01 -8.81 9.52
N LEU A 68 6.68 -8.03 8.68
CA LEU A 68 6.11 -7.58 7.40
C LEU A 68 6.17 -8.69 6.35
N LEU A 69 7.24 -9.48 6.34
CA LEU A 69 7.44 -10.65 5.49
C LEU A 69 7.14 -11.93 6.25
N GLN A 70 6.47 -12.86 5.57
CA GLN A 70 6.15 -14.17 6.09
C GLN A 70 7.36 -15.12 6.11
N TYR A 71 7.66 -15.69 7.27
CA TYR A 71 8.59 -16.80 7.46
C TYR A 71 7.80 -18.09 7.78
N PRO A 72 8.26 -19.31 7.40
CA PRO A 72 9.37 -19.66 6.50
C PRO A 72 8.98 -19.65 5.01
N TRP A 73 7.75 -19.29 4.67
CA TRP A 73 7.19 -19.42 3.32
C TRP A 73 7.84 -18.52 2.28
N VAL A 74 8.32 -17.34 2.69
CA VAL A 74 9.10 -16.45 1.83
C VAL A 74 10.59 -16.70 2.07
N ILE A 75 11.19 -17.46 1.17
CA ILE A 75 12.63 -17.77 1.22
C ILE A 75 13.45 -16.59 0.68
N THR A 76 12.86 -15.79 -0.21
CA THR A 76 13.50 -14.63 -0.86
C THR A 76 12.68 -13.35 -0.68
N PRO A 77 13.00 -12.48 0.30
CA PRO A 77 12.65 -11.07 0.30
C PRO A 77 12.62 -10.39 -1.08
N MET A 78 13.46 -10.77 -2.06
CA MET A 78 13.44 -10.20 -3.42
C MET A 78 12.16 -10.45 -4.24
N GLU A 79 11.44 -11.55 -4.00
CA GLU A 79 10.26 -11.94 -4.81
C GLU A 79 8.94 -11.70 -4.08
N SER A 80 8.99 -11.04 -2.92
CA SER A 80 7.86 -10.98 -1.99
C SER A 80 7.79 -9.66 -1.24
N ALA A 81 8.06 -8.53 -1.90
CA ALA A 81 7.82 -7.21 -1.31
C ALA A 81 6.41 -7.10 -0.69
N ARG A 82 6.30 -6.31 0.39
CA ARG A 82 5.05 -6.09 1.11
C ARG A 82 4.82 -4.61 1.26
N PHE A 83 3.56 -4.19 1.18
CA PHE A 83 3.18 -2.80 0.97
C PHE A 83 2.15 -2.33 1.98
N PRO A 84 2.45 -2.39 3.29
CA PRO A 84 1.57 -1.80 4.29
C PRO A 84 1.40 -0.30 4.01
N GLN A 85 0.18 0.20 4.14
CA GLN A 85 -0.14 1.62 4.02
C GLN A 85 -0.28 2.17 5.44
N LEU A 86 0.65 3.02 5.84
CA LEU A 86 0.70 3.60 7.17
C LEU A 86 -0.29 4.79 7.27
N ALA A 87 -0.50 5.26 8.50
CA ALA A 87 -1.21 6.50 8.78
C ALA A 87 -0.64 7.19 10.03
N THR A 88 -0.82 8.50 10.11
CA THR A 88 -0.60 9.27 11.33
C THR A 88 -1.86 10.01 11.72
N ASP A 89 -2.13 10.10 13.02
CA ASP A 89 -3.21 10.96 13.53
C ASP A 89 -2.71 12.40 13.77
N SER A 90 -3.63 13.31 14.15
CA SER A 90 -3.30 14.72 14.42
C SER A 90 -2.36 14.93 15.62
N GLU A 91 -2.18 13.90 16.46
CA GLU A 91 -1.22 13.90 17.55
C GLU A 91 0.14 13.33 17.13
N LEU A 92 0.29 12.98 15.84
CA LEU A 92 1.49 12.46 15.22
C LEU A 92 1.85 11.05 15.70
N ASN A 93 0.85 10.30 16.18
CA ASN A 93 1.00 8.89 16.47
C ASN A 93 0.99 8.09 15.16
N LEU A 94 1.91 7.13 15.01
CA LEU A 94 2.04 6.31 13.81
C LEU A 94 1.27 5.00 13.96
N TYR A 95 0.43 4.68 12.97
CA TYR A 95 -0.29 3.41 12.88
C TYR A 95 0.33 2.54 11.79
N VAL A 96 0.67 1.31 12.15
CA VAL A 96 1.44 0.38 11.32
C VAL A 96 0.68 -0.94 11.17
N PRO A 97 0.31 -1.34 9.94
CA PRO A 97 -0.09 -2.71 9.63
C PRO A 97 1.12 -3.65 9.72
N ASP A 98 1.13 -4.51 10.74
CA ASP A 98 2.11 -5.57 10.94
C ASP A 98 1.56 -6.87 10.34
N LEU A 99 1.80 -7.02 9.04
CA LEU A 99 1.00 -7.85 8.14
C LEU A 99 0.95 -9.33 8.55
N ASN A 100 2.11 -9.98 8.72
CA ASN A 100 2.16 -11.41 9.02
C ASN A 100 1.74 -11.73 10.47
N ASN A 101 1.85 -10.74 11.37
CA ASN A 101 1.33 -10.83 12.73
C ASN A 101 -0.17 -10.48 12.81
N ASN A 102 -0.82 -10.14 11.68
CA ASN A 102 -2.24 -9.85 11.57
C ASN A 102 -2.75 -8.84 12.59
N ARG A 103 -1.99 -7.76 12.79
CA ARG A 103 -2.29 -6.73 13.78
C ARG A 103 -1.98 -5.33 13.28
N ILE A 104 -2.66 -4.35 13.85
CA ILE A 104 -2.30 -2.94 13.72
C ILE A 104 -1.61 -2.51 15.02
N LEU A 105 -0.47 -1.84 14.90
CA LEU A 105 0.28 -1.27 16.02
C LEU A 105 0.21 0.26 15.96
N LYS A 106 -0.02 0.92 17.11
CA LYS A 106 0.17 2.36 17.26
C LYS A 106 1.45 2.63 18.04
N TYR A 107 2.19 3.63 17.59
CA TYR A 107 3.34 4.20 18.31
C TYR A 107 3.03 5.66 18.60
N ILE A 108 3.11 6.07 19.87
CA ILE A 108 2.80 7.42 20.31
C ILE A 108 4.02 8.31 20.07
N ASP A 109 3.94 9.19 19.07
CA ASP A 109 5.03 10.06 18.63
C ASP A 109 6.43 9.38 18.60
N PRO A 110 6.62 8.32 17.78
CA PRO A 110 7.79 7.44 17.87
C PRO A 110 9.13 8.13 17.58
N VAL A 111 9.07 9.36 17.07
CA VAL A 111 10.25 10.16 16.75
C VAL A 111 10.91 10.77 18.00
N TYR A 112 10.13 10.97 19.06
CA TYR A 112 10.54 11.67 20.28
C TYR A 112 10.29 10.90 21.57
N SER A 113 9.51 9.82 21.55
CA SER A 113 9.27 8.93 22.70
C SER A 113 10.21 7.71 22.67
N ASP A 114 9.80 6.65 21.99
CA ASP A 114 10.52 5.40 21.75
C ASP A 114 9.99 4.71 20.47
N ASN A 115 10.47 3.49 20.23
CA ASN A 115 10.08 2.69 19.08
C ASN A 115 9.31 1.42 19.48
N ILE A 116 8.63 1.45 20.62
CA ILE A 116 7.84 0.35 21.19
C ILE A 116 6.35 0.68 20.96
N ALA A 117 5.58 -0.29 20.48
CA ALA A 117 4.17 -0.08 20.24
C ALA A 117 3.38 0.09 21.56
N ASP A 118 2.48 1.07 21.59
CA ASP A 118 1.66 1.42 22.75
C ASP A 118 0.27 0.78 22.71
N GLU A 119 -0.24 0.52 21.51
CA GLU A 119 -1.56 -0.08 21.31
C GLU A 119 -1.54 -1.13 20.19
N VAL A 120 -2.38 -2.15 20.34
CA VAL A 120 -2.56 -3.22 19.35
C VAL A 120 -4.05 -3.42 19.02
N TRP A 121 -4.36 -3.71 17.76
CA TRP A 121 -5.68 -4.13 17.28
C TRP A 121 -5.56 -5.41 16.45
N GLY A 122 -6.65 -6.19 16.37
CA GLY A 122 -6.70 -7.45 15.62
C GLY A 122 -6.17 -8.66 16.39
N GLN A 123 -5.53 -8.42 17.53
CA GLN A 123 -4.96 -9.42 18.44
C GLN A 123 -5.31 -9.07 19.89
N SER A 124 -5.31 -10.08 20.77
CA SER A 124 -5.65 -9.88 22.19
C SER A 124 -4.57 -9.14 22.99
N ASP A 125 -3.31 -9.24 22.55
CA ASP A 125 -2.15 -8.58 23.13
C ASP A 125 -1.00 -8.49 22.10
N PHE A 126 0.16 -7.97 22.51
CA PHE A 126 1.34 -7.83 21.66
C PHE A 126 2.07 -9.14 21.36
N THR A 127 1.69 -10.25 21.99
CA THR A 127 2.38 -11.55 21.89
C THR A 127 1.56 -12.61 21.18
N SER A 128 0.27 -12.36 20.98
CA SER A 128 -0.65 -13.19 20.22
C SER A 128 -0.39 -13.04 18.73
N ASP A 129 -0.45 -14.15 18.01
CA ASP A 129 -0.24 -14.27 16.56
C ASP A 129 -1.37 -15.05 15.87
N LYS A 130 -2.55 -15.11 16.50
CA LYS A 130 -3.67 -15.89 16.00
C LYS A 130 -4.39 -15.14 14.90
N SER A 131 -4.21 -15.56 13.65
CA SER A 131 -4.96 -14.98 12.53
C SER A 131 -6.36 -15.57 12.42
N THR A 132 -7.28 -14.88 11.75
CA THR A 132 -8.52 -15.50 11.23
C THR A 132 -8.34 -16.07 9.83
N CYS A 133 -7.11 -16.07 9.30
CA CYS A 133 -6.82 -16.49 7.95
C CYS A 133 -6.85 -18.03 7.87
N GLY A 134 -7.83 -18.60 7.16
CA GLY A 134 -7.89 -20.04 6.87
C GLY A 134 -8.66 -20.89 7.90
N SER A 135 -8.53 -22.22 7.77
CA SER A 135 -9.30 -23.20 8.57
C SER A 135 -8.54 -23.59 9.85
N GLY A 136 -8.90 -22.98 10.98
CA GLY A 136 -8.29 -23.22 12.29
C GLY A 136 -7.86 -21.95 13.04
N GLY A 137 -7.94 -20.79 12.38
CA GLY A 137 -7.71 -19.47 12.98
C GLY A 137 -8.83 -19.02 13.93
N GLU A 138 -8.68 -17.82 14.49
CA GLU A 138 -9.75 -17.19 15.28
C GLU A 138 -11.03 -16.98 14.46
N ILE A 139 -12.17 -16.94 15.15
CA ILE A 139 -13.45 -16.68 14.50
C ILE A 139 -13.49 -15.23 14.04
N ILE A 140 -13.73 -15.02 12.75
CA ILE A 140 -13.93 -13.69 12.16
C ILE A 140 -15.01 -12.95 12.96
N ASN A 141 -14.63 -11.83 13.58
CA ASN A 141 -15.52 -10.98 14.34
C ASN A 141 -15.05 -9.51 14.28
N ALA A 142 -15.61 -8.64 15.13
CA ALA A 142 -15.34 -7.20 15.14
C ALA A 142 -13.98 -6.79 15.75
N SER A 143 -13.23 -7.69 16.38
CA SER A 143 -11.92 -7.39 17.00
C SER A 143 -10.74 -8.16 16.40
N THR A 144 -10.98 -8.98 15.37
CA THR A 144 -9.98 -9.86 14.76
C THR A 144 -9.63 -9.41 13.35
N LEU A 145 -8.37 -9.58 12.95
CA LEU A 145 -7.89 -9.21 11.62
C LEU A 145 -7.19 -10.37 10.90
N CYS A 146 -7.12 -10.27 9.58
CA CYS A 146 -6.38 -11.08 8.64
C CYS A 146 -5.80 -10.15 7.57
N LEU A 147 -4.57 -9.68 7.78
CA LEU A 147 -3.94 -8.66 6.94
C LEU A 147 -3.11 -9.26 5.79
N GLU A 148 -2.66 -10.50 5.95
CA GLU A 148 -1.85 -11.21 4.97
C GLU A 148 -2.20 -12.71 4.99
N PHE A 149 -2.33 -13.32 3.79
CA PHE A 149 -2.42 -14.78 3.68
C PHE A 149 -1.88 -15.28 2.32
N SER A 150 -1.20 -16.44 2.36
CA SER A 150 -0.82 -17.24 1.20
C SER A 150 -0.75 -18.75 1.54
N ALA A 151 -1.07 -19.55 0.50
CA ALA A 151 -0.83 -20.97 0.23
C ALA A 151 -1.84 -22.05 0.71
N ASP A 152 -2.30 -22.08 1.97
CA ASP A 152 -3.04 -23.27 2.45
C ASP A 152 -4.58 -23.16 2.39
N ASP A 153 -5.12 -22.02 1.97
CA ASP A 153 -6.56 -21.87 1.83
C ASP A 153 -7.02 -22.32 0.44
N ASN A 154 -7.47 -23.58 0.37
CA ASN A 154 -8.19 -24.15 -0.78
C ASN A 154 -9.45 -23.36 -1.18
N ARG A 155 -9.82 -22.29 -0.45
CA ARG A 155 -10.99 -21.46 -0.78
C ARG A 155 -10.78 -20.57 -2.00
N LEU A 156 -9.56 -20.17 -2.41
CA LEU A 156 -9.35 -19.30 -3.58
C LEU A 156 -7.98 -19.48 -4.25
N TRP A 157 -7.94 -20.17 -5.39
CA TRP A 157 -6.74 -20.53 -6.18
C TRP A 157 -6.01 -19.36 -6.88
N GLN A 158 -6.02 -18.11 -6.38
CA GLN A 158 -5.58 -17.00 -7.25
C GLN A 158 -5.04 -15.65 -6.69
N ALA A 159 -4.66 -15.46 -5.42
CA ALA A 159 -3.79 -14.28 -5.12
C ALA A 159 -3.14 -14.30 -3.74
N ASN A 160 -1.84 -13.99 -3.69
CA ASN A 160 -1.17 -13.53 -2.47
C ASN A 160 -1.75 -12.17 -2.05
N ILE A 161 -2.00 -11.95 -0.77
CA ILE A 161 -2.29 -10.62 -0.23
C ILE A 161 -0.96 -10.00 0.16
N LEU A 162 -0.56 -8.91 -0.51
CA LEU A 162 0.75 -8.28 -0.28
C LEU A 162 0.66 -6.94 0.45
N ALA A 163 -0.54 -6.52 0.83
CA ALA A 163 -0.81 -5.20 1.34
C ALA A 163 -2.08 -5.14 2.20
N ALA A 164 -2.02 -4.27 3.21
CA ALA A 164 -3.14 -3.80 3.99
C ALA A 164 -2.86 -2.35 4.38
N GLY A 165 -3.89 -1.59 4.72
CA GLY A 165 -3.78 -0.19 5.02
C GLY A 165 -4.65 0.25 6.18
N VAL A 166 -4.23 1.35 6.77
CA VAL A 166 -4.97 2.06 7.80
C VAL A 166 -5.12 3.53 7.47
N ASP A 167 -6.13 4.18 8.06
CA ASP A 167 -6.24 5.63 8.11
C ASP A 167 -7.01 6.08 9.36
N ILE A 168 -6.81 7.32 9.79
CA ILE A 168 -7.49 7.90 10.94
C ILE A 168 -8.37 9.06 10.47
N ASP A 169 -9.67 9.00 10.77
CA ASP A 169 -10.56 10.10 10.42
C ASP A 169 -10.50 11.27 11.42
N ASN A 170 -11.10 12.41 11.08
CA ASN A 170 -11.12 13.60 11.95
C ASN A 170 -11.80 13.39 13.31
N SER A 171 -12.56 12.30 13.49
CA SER A 171 -13.16 11.94 14.78
C SER A 171 -12.25 11.02 15.60
N GLY A 172 -11.07 10.68 15.08
CA GLY A 172 -10.11 9.76 15.68
C GLY A 172 -10.46 8.28 15.49
N ASN A 173 -11.41 7.95 14.61
CA ASN A 173 -11.70 6.54 14.34
C ASN A 173 -10.57 5.95 13.49
N LEU A 174 -10.13 4.75 13.85
CA LEU A 174 -9.19 3.95 13.06
C LEU A 174 -9.96 3.15 12.01
N TRP A 175 -9.62 3.33 10.75
CA TRP A 175 -10.10 2.55 9.62
C TRP A 175 -9.03 1.55 9.20
N VAL A 176 -9.40 0.29 8.99
CA VAL A 176 -8.46 -0.80 8.68
C VAL A 176 -8.99 -1.61 7.50
N THR A 177 -8.16 -1.83 6.47
CA THR A 177 -8.45 -2.87 5.49
C THR A 177 -8.07 -4.22 6.07
N ASP A 178 -9.07 -5.03 6.35
CA ASP A 178 -8.91 -6.41 6.79
C ASP A 178 -8.88 -7.30 5.54
N SER A 179 -7.76 -7.19 4.82
CA SER A 179 -7.59 -7.61 3.43
C SER A 179 -8.01 -9.05 3.19
N GLY A 180 -7.59 -9.97 4.05
CA GLY A 180 -7.89 -11.39 3.93
C GLY A 180 -9.33 -11.73 4.25
N ASN A 181 -10.01 -10.94 5.08
CA ASN A 181 -11.45 -11.06 5.35
C ASN A 181 -12.32 -10.23 4.39
N ASN A 182 -11.72 -9.66 3.33
CA ASN A 182 -12.42 -8.94 2.26
C ASN A 182 -13.33 -7.82 2.78
N ARG A 183 -12.85 -7.05 3.76
CA ARG A 183 -13.64 -6.01 4.42
C ARG A 183 -12.81 -4.83 4.88
N VAL A 184 -13.50 -3.74 5.21
CA VAL A 184 -12.93 -2.60 5.94
C VAL A 184 -13.66 -2.43 7.24
N LEU A 185 -12.92 -2.29 8.34
CA LEU A 185 -13.45 -2.10 9.69
C LEU A 185 -13.18 -0.67 10.17
N ARG A 186 -14.10 -0.11 10.95
CA ARG A 186 -13.89 1.12 11.72
C ARG A 186 -13.89 0.82 13.22
N PHE A 187 -12.87 1.29 13.91
CA PHE A 187 -12.73 1.24 15.35
C PHE A 187 -12.89 2.66 15.92
N PRO A 188 -13.85 2.89 16.82
CA PRO A 188 -13.92 4.16 17.55
C PRO A 188 -12.62 4.49 18.30
N PRO A 189 -12.35 5.76 18.63
CA PRO A 189 -11.14 6.17 19.35
C PRO A 189 -10.90 5.30 20.60
N GLY A 190 -9.75 4.63 20.65
CA GLY A 190 -9.35 3.75 21.76
C GLY A 190 -10.10 2.40 21.84
N ALA A 191 -11.13 2.17 21.03
CA ALA A 191 -11.87 0.91 21.04
C ALA A 191 -11.09 -0.21 20.34
N LYS A 192 -11.14 -1.42 20.89
CA LYS A 192 -10.54 -2.63 20.30
C LYS A 192 -11.54 -3.51 19.54
N THR A 193 -12.77 -3.03 19.44
CA THR A 193 -13.86 -3.70 18.72
C THR A 193 -14.46 -2.70 17.73
N ALA A 194 -14.56 -3.13 16.48
CA ALA A 194 -15.12 -2.33 15.41
C ALA A 194 -16.62 -2.11 15.59
N ASP A 195 -17.10 -0.94 15.16
CA ASP A 195 -18.51 -0.57 15.20
C ASP A 195 -19.14 -0.46 13.79
N LEU A 196 -18.32 -0.57 12.75
CA LEU A 196 -18.73 -0.54 11.35
C LEU A 196 -17.92 -1.55 10.52
N VAL A 197 -18.60 -2.19 9.57
CA VAL A 197 -17.99 -3.01 8.52
C VAL A 197 -18.50 -2.62 7.13
N LEU A 198 -17.56 -2.39 6.21
CA LEU A 198 -17.81 -2.21 4.78
C LEU A 198 -17.30 -3.42 4.00
N GLY A 199 -17.94 -3.75 2.88
CA GLY A 199 -17.56 -4.92 2.06
C GLY A 199 -18.13 -6.26 2.55
N GLN A 200 -18.85 -6.28 3.68
CA GLN A 200 -19.57 -7.44 4.24
C GLN A 200 -20.88 -6.98 4.88
N SER A 201 -21.87 -7.88 4.98
CA SER A 201 -23.15 -7.60 5.67
C SER A 201 -23.00 -7.39 7.18
N ASP A 202 -22.03 -8.06 7.79
CA ASP A 202 -21.77 -8.07 9.22
C ASP A 202 -20.31 -8.44 9.53
N PHE A 203 -19.95 -8.47 10.81
CA PHE A 203 -18.57 -8.70 11.27
C PHE A 203 -18.11 -10.17 11.21
N SER A 204 -18.95 -11.10 10.80
CA SER A 204 -18.67 -12.54 10.79
C SER A 204 -18.79 -13.19 9.41
N SER A 205 -19.47 -12.51 8.47
CA SER A 205 -19.61 -12.95 7.09
C SER A 205 -18.29 -12.91 6.33
N TYR A 206 -18.18 -13.79 5.33
CA TYR A 206 -17.01 -13.95 4.48
C TYR A 206 -17.46 -14.16 3.03
N GLU A 207 -17.92 -13.08 2.40
CA GLU A 207 -18.36 -13.07 1.00
C GLU A 207 -17.38 -12.29 0.14
N THR A 208 -16.96 -12.81 -1.00
CA THR A 208 -15.97 -12.13 -1.85
C THR A 208 -16.61 -11.53 -3.10
N ALA A 209 -16.10 -10.38 -3.55
CA ALA A 209 -16.47 -9.77 -4.84
C ALA A 209 -15.63 -10.33 -6.00
N HIS A 210 -15.53 -11.67 -6.09
CA HIS A 210 -14.78 -12.33 -7.14
C HIS A 210 -15.64 -12.58 -8.39
N GLY A 211 -15.00 -12.76 -9.54
CA GLY A 211 -15.68 -12.90 -10.83
C GLY A 211 -15.89 -11.57 -11.55
N TRP A 212 -16.76 -11.59 -12.58
CA TRP A 212 -17.09 -10.41 -13.39
C TRP A 212 -18.31 -9.64 -12.88
N ASP A 213 -19.01 -10.17 -11.87
CA ASP A 213 -19.98 -9.40 -11.10
C ASP A 213 -19.21 -8.43 -10.20
N ARG A 214 -19.50 -7.14 -10.30
CA ARG A 214 -18.76 -6.05 -9.61
C ARG A 214 -19.66 -5.39 -8.56
N PRO A 215 -20.11 -6.10 -7.52
CA PRO A 215 -21.03 -5.59 -6.51
C PRO A 215 -20.40 -4.42 -5.74
N LEU A 216 -21.20 -3.43 -5.34
CA LEU A 216 -20.70 -2.24 -4.65
C LEU A 216 -20.59 -2.42 -3.12
N ASN A 217 -21.16 -3.48 -2.57
CA ASN A 217 -21.21 -3.76 -1.13
C ASN A 217 -20.37 -4.98 -0.70
N ARG A 218 -19.61 -5.57 -1.63
CA ARG A 218 -18.65 -6.64 -1.35
C ARG A 218 -17.28 -6.23 -1.88
N MET A 219 -16.23 -6.80 -1.31
CA MET A 219 -14.86 -6.55 -1.73
C MET A 219 -14.09 -7.84 -2.02
N PHE A 220 -12.96 -7.71 -2.69
CA PHE A 220 -11.95 -8.71 -2.93
C PHE A 220 -10.59 -8.10 -2.58
N LYS A 221 -10.06 -8.46 -1.41
CA LYS A 221 -8.73 -8.06 -0.93
C LYS A 221 -8.49 -6.55 -1.00
N PRO A 222 -9.29 -5.74 -0.26
CA PRO A 222 -9.02 -4.32 -0.14
C PRO A 222 -7.64 -4.13 0.50
N ASN A 223 -6.79 -3.25 -0.04
CA ASN A 223 -5.40 -3.13 0.38
C ASN A 223 -4.95 -1.72 0.80
N ALA A 224 -5.78 -0.71 0.55
CA ALA A 224 -5.61 0.64 1.05
C ALA A 224 -6.96 1.24 1.43
N VAL A 225 -6.98 2.03 2.50
CA VAL A 225 -8.13 2.85 2.90
C VAL A 225 -7.63 4.27 3.17
N ARG A 226 -8.38 5.28 2.70
CA ARG A 226 -8.15 6.70 2.99
C ARG A 226 -9.47 7.41 3.25
N VAL A 227 -9.52 8.25 4.27
CA VAL A 227 -10.70 9.04 4.65
C VAL A 227 -10.49 10.50 4.27
N LYS A 228 -11.36 11.03 3.44
CA LYS A 228 -11.27 12.42 2.99
C LYS A 228 -11.67 13.34 4.14
N SER A 229 -10.72 14.03 4.74
CA SER A 229 -10.94 14.87 5.94
C SER A 229 -12.07 15.91 5.78
N THR A 230 -12.31 16.43 4.57
CA THR A 230 -13.33 17.47 4.35
C THR A 230 -14.77 16.93 4.27
N SER A 231 -14.96 15.70 3.79
CA SER A 231 -16.30 15.12 3.56
C SER A 231 -16.61 13.91 4.43
N GLY A 232 -15.58 13.28 4.99
CA GLY A 232 -15.68 11.97 5.65
C GLY A 232 -15.89 10.81 4.68
N GLU A 233 -15.81 11.03 3.35
CA GLU A 233 -15.88 9.94 2.37
C GLU A 233 -14.69 8.98 2.56
N VAL A 234 -14.96 7.69 2.47
CA VAL A 234 -13.94 6.63 2.61
C VAL A 234 -13.65 6.02 1.25
N TYR A 235 -12.39 6.07 0.85
CA TYR A 235 -11.88 5.52 -0.39
C TYR A 235 -11.15 4.23 -0.08
N VAL A 236 -11.55 3.14 -0.72
CA VAL A 236 -10.98 1.81 -0.51
C VAL A 236 -10.44 1.29 -1.84
N ASN A 237 -9.14 1.00 -1.92
CA ASN A 237 -8.54 0.40 -3.10
C ASN A 237 -8.65 -1.12 -3.04
N GLU A 238 -9.31 -1.71 -4.02
CA GLU A 238 -9.30 -3.15 -4.29
C GLU A 238 -8.28 -3.44 -5.36
N GLY A 239 -7.11 -3.88 -4.89
CA GLY A 239 -5.88 -3.78 -5.63
C GLY A 239 -5.27 -5.11 -6.11
N GLU A 240 -5.67 -6.22 -5.52
CA GLU A 240 -4.89 -7.47 -5.63
C GLU A 240 -5.33 -8.40 -6.78
N PHE A 241 -6.33 -8.02 -7.58
CA PHE A 241 -6.78 -8.82 -8.73
C PHE A 241 -6.46 -8.11 -10.06
N VAL A 242 -5.57 -8.71 -10.86
CA VAL A 242 -5.10 -8.17 -12.15
C VAL A 242 -6.28 -7.80 -13.07
N GLY A 243 -6.27 -6.58 -13.59
CA GLY A 243 -7.27 -6.07 -14.53
C GLY A 243 -8.70 -5.90 -14.00
N GLN A 244 -8.94 -6.14 -12.70
CA GLN A 244 -10.26 -5.96 -12.08
C GLN A 244 -10.25 -4.95 -10.93
N ASN A 245 -9.15 -4.22 -10.80
CA ASN A 245 -8.96 -3.20 -9.78
C ASN A 245 -10.04 -2.13 -9.81
N ARG A 246 -10.34 -1.62 -8.62
CA ARG A 246 -11.24 -0.49 -8.46
C ARG A 246 -11.02 0.20 -7.13
N ILE A 247 -11.33 1.49 -7.12
CA ILE A 247 -11.45 2.25 -5.89
C ILE A 247 -12.93 2.44 -5.60
N LEU A 248 -13.39 1.89 -4.49
CA LEU A 248 -14.75 2.07 -3.98
C LEU A 248 -14.80 3.31 -3.08
N VAL A 249 -15.78 4.18 -3.32
CA VAL A 249 -15.99 5.41 -2.52
C VAL A 249 -17.28 5.30 -1.74
N PHE A 250 -17.20 5.29 -0.41
CA PHE A 250 -18.32 5.23 0.51
C PHE A 250 -18.59 6.61 1.12
N SER A 251 -19.86 7.00 1.18
CA SER A 251 -20.28 8.30 1.71
C SER A 251 -20.95 8.14 3.07
N PRO A 252 -20.68 9.00 4.07
CA PRO A 252 -21.45 9.04 5.31
C PRO A 252 -22.92 9.48 5.04
N PRO A 253 -23.87 9.15 5.94
CA PRO A 253 -23.70 8.35 7.16
C PRO A 253 -23.50 6.86 6.86
N PHE A 254 -22.61 6.23 7.64
CA PHE A 254 -22.22 4.83 7.43
C PHE A 254 -23.13 3.84 8.14
N TYR A 255 -23.29 2.66 7.54
CA TYR A 255 -23.92 1.48 8.14
C TYR A 255 -23.30 0.18 7.61
N ASN A 256 -23.46 -0.92 8.34
CA ASN A 256 -22.89 -2.21 7.96
C ASN A 256 -23.44 -2.70 6.61
N GLY A 257 -22.55 -3.18 5.73
CA GLY A 257 -22.93 -3.67 4.41
C GLY A 257 -23.37 -2.59 3.43
N GLN A 258 -23.06 -1.32 3.70
CA GLN A 258 -23.34 -0.21 2.80
C GLN A 258 -22.69 -0.44 1.43
N PRO A 259 -23.40 -0.18 0.31
CA PRO A 259 -22.80 -0.14 -1.01
C PRO A 259 -21.99 1.15 -1.21
N ALA A 260 -20.88 1.04 -1.92
CA ALA A 260 -20.13 2.19 -2.41
C ALA A 260 -21.04 3.10 -3.25
N SER A 261 -20.87 4.40 -3.07
CA SER A 261 -21.59 5.44 -3.81
C SER A 261 -21.02 5.70 -5.20
N ARG A 262 -19.73 5.41 -5.40
CA ARG A 262 -19.02 5.61 -6.66
C ARG A 262 -17.86 4.61 -6.78
N VAL A 263 -17.44 4.36 -8.02
CA VAL A 263 -16.27 3.54 -8.35
C VAL A 263 -15.34 4.33 -9.27
N ILE A 264 -14.03 4.22 -9.04
CA ILE A 264 -12.98 4.86 -9.85
C ILE A 264 -12.01 3.79 -10.35
N GLY A 265 -11.45 3.98 -11.55
CA GLY A 265 -10.35 3.17 -12.06
C GLY A 265 -10.70 1.80 -12.62
N LEU A 266 -11.97 1.52 -12.94
CA LEU A 266 -12.37 0.24 -13.54
C LEU A 266 -11.87 0.11 -14.99
N ALA A 267 -11.13 -0.97 -15.26
CA ALA A 267 -10.75 -1.32 -16.62
C ALA A 267 -11.95 -1.80 -17.47
N GLN A 268 -11.93 -1.44 -18.75
CA GLN A 268 -12.86 -1.91 -19.77
C GLN A 268 -12.60 -3.38 -20.10
N PHE A 269 -13.66 -4.14 -20.36
CA PHE A 269 -13.56 -5.54 -20.76
C PHE A 269 -14.62 -5.91 -21.80
N GLN A 270 -14.37 -6.98 -22.55
CA GLN A 270 -15.25 -7.51 -23.58
C GLN A 270 -15.13 -9.04 -23.74
N ASP A 271 -16.13 -9.66 -24.34
CA ASP A 271 -16.14 -11.10 -24.63
C ASP A 271 -15.25 -11.47 -25.82
N GLU A 272 -15.30 -10.67 -26.87
CA GLU A 272 -14.64 -10.96 -28.15
C GLU A 272 -13.17 -10.53 -28.14
N GLN A 273 -12.32 -11.26 -28.85
CA GLN A 273 -10.93 -10.85 -29.00
C GLN A 273 -10.84 -9.51 -29.76
N PRO A 274 -10.15 -8.50 -29.21
CA PRO A 274 -9.96 -7.24 -29.91
C PRO A 274 -9.04 -7.43 -31.13
N PRO A 275 -9.22 -6.64 -32.20
CA PRO A 275 -8.36 -6.72 -33.39
C PRO A 275 -6.87 -6.48 -33.10
N ASP A 276 -6.58 -5.60 -32.14
CA ASP A 276 -5.24 -5.34 -31.59
C ASP A 276 -5.21 -5.75 -30.12
N THR A 277 -4.29 -6.64 -29.77
CA THR A 277 -4.15 -7.20 -28.42
C THR A 277 -3.03 -6.54 -27.61
N THR A 278 -2.34 -5.53 -28.15
CA THR A 278 -1.16 -4.89 -27.51
C THR A 278 -1.42 -4.46 -26.06
N ASN A 279 -2.59 -3.90 -25.79
CA ASN A 279 -3.01 -3.44 -24.46
C ASN A 279 -4.00 -4.36 -23.75
N TRP A 280 -4.40 -5.45 -24.42
CA TRP A 280 -5.46 -6.32 -23.96
C TRP A 280 -4.91 -7.65 -23.45
N GLU A 281 -5.45 -8.11 -22.33
CA GLU A 281 -5.09 -9.39 -21.75
C GLU A 281 -6.33 -10.24 -21.53
N ARG A 282 -6.23 -11.54 -21.81
CA ARG A 282 -7.33 -12.48 -21.58
C ARG A 282 -7.25 -12.99 -20.15
N ILE A 283 -8.18 -12.54 -19.31
CA ILE A 283 -8.19 -12.82 -17.87
C ILE A 283 -9.32 -13.81 -17.56
N ASP A 284 -9.03 -14.79 -16.71
CA ASP A 284 -9.99 -15.74 -16.16
C ASP A 284 -10.48 -15.22 -14.80
N ALA A 285 -11.78 -15.25 -14.57
CA ALA A 285 -12.35 -15.13 -13.24
C ALA A 285 -13.48 -16.14 -13.11
N ASP A 286 -13.29 -17.14 -12.24
CA ASP A 286 -14.22 -18.25 -11.98
C ASP A 286 -14.61 -19.08 -13.22
N GLY A 287 -13.65 -19.31 -14.12
CA GLY A 287 -13.86 -20.08 -15.35
C GLY A 287 -14.51 -19.28 -16.46
N VAL A 288 -14.73 -17.98 -16.26
CA VAL A 288 -15.24 -17.05 -17.28
C VAL A 288 -14.10 -16.17 -17.76
N TYR A 289 -13.79 -16.26 -19.06
CA TYR A 289 -12.75 -15.46 -19.68
C TYR A 289 -13.32 -14.15 -20.25
N LYS A 290 -12.63 -13.03 -20.01
CA LYS A 290 -12.85 -11.77 -20.73
C LYS A 290 -11.52 -11.20 -21.22
N TRP A 291 -11.58 -10.44 -22.31
CA TRP A 291 -10.48 -9.57 -22.73
C TRP A 291 -10.58 -8.25 -21.98
N VAL A 292 -9.51 -7.85 -21.29
CA VAL A 292 -9.45 -6.62 -20.48
C VAL A 292 -8.43 -5.65 -21.05
N ASN A 293 -8.83 -4.40 -21.25
CA ASN A 293 -7.94 -3.32 -21.67
C ASN A 293 -7.24 -2.75 -20.43
N LEU A 294 -6.04 -3.25 -20.10
CA LEU A 294 -5.37 -2.94 -18.83
C LEU A 294 -5.08 -1.45 -18.58
N PRO A 295 -4.57 -0.66 -19.54
CA PRO A 295 -4.29 0.76 -19.27
C PRO A 295 -5.55 1.63 -19.19
N SER A 296 -6.72 1.14 -19.62
CA SER A 296 -7.99 1.88 -19.51
C SER A 296 -8.49 2.06 -18.08
N GLY A 297 -7.92 1.32 -17.13
CA GLY A 297 -8.21 1.43 -15.71
C GLY A 297 -6.95 1.16 -14.88
N LEU A 298 -7.17 0.85 -13.60
CA LEU A 298 -6.15 0.41 -12.68
C LEU A 298 -5.84 -1.07 -12.92
N ASN A 299 -4.59 -1.45 -12.66
CA ASN A 299 -4.10 -2.80 -12.78
C ASN A 299 -3.05 -3.09 -11.69
N TYR A 300 -3.43 -3.95 -10.76
CA TYR A 300 -2.63 -4.30 -9.58
C TYR A 300 -2.22 -3.06 -8.76
N SER A 301 -3.19 -2.16 -8.54
CA SER A 301 -3.02 -0.92 -7.82
C SER A 301 -2.83 -1.13 -6.32
N ARG A 302 -2.07 -0.24 -5.68
CA ARG A 302 -1.87 -0.27 -4.21
C ARG A 302 -1.96 1.12 -3.60
N GLY A 303 -0.83 1.79 -3.45
CA GLY A 303 -0.74 3.07 -2.75
C GLY A 303 -1.77 4.09 -3.23
N LEU A 304 -2.46 4.72 -2.29
CA LEU A 304 -3.52 5.68 -2.50
C LEU A 304 -3.30 6.88 -1.57
N SER A 305 -3.36 8.10 -2.10
CA SER A 305 -3.25 9.32 -1.31
C SER A 305 -4.07 10.46 -1.92
N PHE A 306 -4.63 11.34 -1.09
CA PHE A 306 -5.38 12.50 -1.57
C PHE A 306 -4.43 13.59 -2.05
N ASP A 307 -4.74 14.17 -3.20
CA ASP A 307 -4.07 15.35 -3.68
C ASP A 307 -4.35 16.58 -2.78
N LYS A 308 -3.34 17.44 -2.62
CA LYS A 308 -3.44 18.62 -1.74
C LYS A 308 -4.22 19.80 -2.31
N SER A 309 -4.71 19.72 -3.55
CA SER A 309 -5.61 20.72 -4.12
C SER A 309 -6.91 20.91 -3.32
N GLY A 310 -7.29 19.94 -2.49
CA GLY A 310 -8.53 19.97 -1.70
C GLY A 310 -9.79 19.64 -2.50
N LEU A 311 -9.66 19.37 -3.81
CA LEU A 311 -10.77 18.99 -4.68
C LEU A 311 -11.23 17.54 -4.44
N GLY A 312 -10.40 16.72 -3.79
CA GLY A 312 -10.66 15.29 -3.58
C GLY A 312 -10.16 14.39 -4.69
N ASP A 313 -9.25 14.91 -5.51
CA ASP A 313 -8.50 14.14 -6.48
C ASP A 313 -7.54 13.19 -5.74
N ILE A 314 -7.24 12.05 -6.35
CA ILE A 314 -6.50 10.96 -5.70
C ILE A 314 -5.33 10.50 -6.56
N TRP A 315 -4.15 10.44 -5.96
CA TRP A 315 -2.98 9.78 -6.51
C TRP A 315 -3.04 8.30 -6.23
N VAL A 316 -2.80 7.48 -7.25
CA VAL A 316 -2.85 6.02 -7.17
C VAL A 316 -1.62 5.42 -7.84
N ASN A 317 -1.00 4.48 -7.15
CA ASN A 317 0.07 3.66 -7.67
C ASN A 317 -0.54 2.53 -8.50
N ASP A 318 -0.51 2.67 -9.82
CA ASP A 318 -1.08 1.74 -10.80
C ASP A 318 0.00 0.77 -11.31
N GLY A 319 0.36 -0.16 -10.43
CA GLY A 319 1.65 -0.82 -10.43
C GLY A 319 1.97 -1.67 -11.66
N LEU A 320 1.05 -2.51 -12.16
CA LEU A 320 1.33 -3.32 -13.37
C LEU A 320 1.17 -2.54 -14.67
N ASN A 321 0.54 -1.37 -14.62
CA ASN A 321 0.60 -0.39 -15.70
C ASN A 321 1.87 0.49 -15.61
N ASN A 322 2.66 0.36 -14.54
CA ASN A 322 3.94 1.06 -14.32
C ASN A 322 3.81 2.58 -14.41
N ARG A 323 2.84 3.12 -13.67
CA ARG A 323 2.55 4.55 -13.62
C ARG A 323 1.97 4.96 -12.26
N VAL A 324 2.12 6.23 -11.96
CA VAL A 324 1.33 6.89 -10.92
C VAL A 324 0.30 7.77 -11.61
N VAL A 325 -0.97 7.66 -11.22
CA VAL A 325 -2.08 8.37 -11.85
C VAL A 325 -2.80 9.24 -10.84
N LEU A 326 -3.16 10.45 -11.25
CA LEU A 326 -4.08 11.32 -10.54
C LEU A 326 -5.47 11.16 -11.17
N PHE A 327 -6.43 10.69 -10.38
CA PHE A 327 -7.84 10.71 -10.76
C PHE A 327 -8.54 11.92 -10.20
N GLY A 328 -9.37 12.54 -11.04
CA GLY A 328 -10.36 13.50 -10.61
C GLY A 328 -11.48 12.85 -9.80
N ILE A 329 -12.23 13.67 -9.06
CA ILE A 329 -13.44 13.20 -8.36
C ILE A 329 -14.49 12.58 -9.30
N ASP A 330 -14.47 12.93 -10.59
CA ASP A 330 -15.31 12.35 -11.64
C ASP A 330 -14.82 10.98 -12.14
N GLY A 331 -13.69 10.50 -11.61
CA GLY A 331 -13.08 9.22 -11.93
C GLY A 331 -12.24 9.21 -13.20
N LYS A 332 -12.01 10.37 -13.83
CA LYS A 332 -11.14 10.48 -15.01
C LYS A 332 -9.69 10.73 -14.61
N ILE A 333 -8.77 10.24 -15.42
CA ILE A 333 -7.34 10.54 -15.27
C ILE A 333 -7.11 12.01 -15.64
N ILE A 334 -6.51 12.77 -14.71
CA ILE A 334 -6.12 14.18 -14.89
C ILE A 334 -4.63 14.27 -15.22
N GLU A 335 -3.81 13.46 -14.55
CA GLU A 335 -2.36 13.54 -14.64
C GLU A 335 -1.73 12.16 -14.41
N PHE A 336 -0.51 11.95 -14.93
CA PHE A 336 0.25 10.73 -14.71
C PHE A 336 1.76 10.92 -14.79
N ILE A 337 2.49 9.99 -14.17
CA ILE A 337 3.94 9.91 -14.14
C ILE A 337 4.35 8.49 -14.56
N GLY A 338 5.42 8.36 -15.35
CA GLY A 338 6.04 7.06 -15.66
C GLY A 338 5.65 6.45 -17.01
N GLN A 339 4.66 7.01 -17.70
CA GLN A 339 4.21 6.57 -19.03
C GLN A 339 4.04 7.78 -19.96
N PRO A 340 4.16 7.61 -21.30
CA PRO A 340 3.94 8.69 -22.28
C PRO A 340 2.45 9.06 -22.45
N SER A 341 1.52 8.15 -22.15
CA SER A 341 0.08 8.43 -22.17
C SER A 341 -0.69 7.58 -21.16
N SER A 342 -1.98 7.89 -20.98
CA SER A 342 -2.91 7.07 -20.22
C SER A 342 -3.20 5.69 -20.84
N ASP A 343 -2.79 5.46 -22.08
CA ASP A 343 -3.12 4.22 -22.81
C ASP A 343 -1.89 3.33 -23.00
N THR A 344 -0.80 3.63 -22.29
CA THR A 344 0.46 2.89 -22.34
C THR A 344 0.77 2.19 -21.03
N ARG A 345 1.42 1.02 -21.14
CA ARG A 345 1.90 0.15 -20.06
C ARG A 345 3.27 -0.40 -20.46
N GLN A 346 3.88 -1.18 -19.55
CA GLN A 346 5.18 -1.88 -19.64
C GLN A 346 6.32 -1.18 -18.88
N CYS A 347 7.13 -2.03 -18.26
CA CYS A 347 8.48 -1.71 -17.82
C CYS A 347 9.45 -1.70 -19.02
N ASP A 348 10.53 -0.95 -18.89
CA ASP A 348 11.61 -0.84 -19.90
C ASP A 348 11.31 -0.06 -21.19
N GLY A 349 10.16 0.59 -21.27
CA GLY A 349 9.92 1.63 -22.27
C GLY A 349 10.05 1.14 -23.71
N ILE A 350 8.89 0.98 -24.36
CA ILE A 350 8.84 1.07 -25.83
C ILE A 350 9.46 2.41 -26.32
N THR A 351 9.70 3.38 -25.43
CA THR A 351 10.19 4.73 -25.76
C THR A 351 11.25 5.36 -24.83
N GLY A 352 11.63 4.73 -23.70
CA GLY A 352 12.52 5.39 -22.71
C GLY A 352 11.91 6.62 -22.01
N VAL A 353 10.58 6.72 -22.00
CA VAL A 353 9.82 7.86 -21.45
C VAL A 353 9.22 7.45 -20.10
N GLY A 354 9.70 8.06 -19.02
CA GLY A 354 9.13 7.91 -17.68
C GLY A 354 9.11 9.25 -16.96
N TYR A 355 10.26 9.65 -16.41
CA TYR A 355 10.50 10.96 -15.82
C TYR A 355 12.00 11.29 -15.82
N ILE A 356 12.35 12.53 -15.47
CA ILE A 356 13.74 12.96 -15.25
C ILE A 356 14.05 12.85 -13.76
N GLN A 357 15.08 12.08 -13.40
CA GLN A 357 15.59 11.95 -12.05
C GLN A 357 16.26 13.24 -11.57
N TYR A 358 16.43 13.37 -10.25
CA TYR A 358 17.08 14.53 -9.63
C TYR A 358 18.52 14.79 -10.11
N ASP A 359 19.21 13.77 -10.64
CA ASP A 359 20.55 13.86 -11.21
C ASP A 359 20.56 14.15 -12.73
N GLY A 360 19.38 14.36 -13.33
CA GLY A 360 19.19 14.64 -14.75
C GLY A 360 19.11 13.40 -15.64
N ARG A 361 19.25 12.18 -15.10
CA ARG A 361 19.11 10.94 -15.89
C ARG A 361 17.63 10.59 -16.11
N PHE A 362 17.37 9.77 -17.11
CA PHE A 362 16.04 9.18 -17.30
C PHE A 362 15.74 8.15 -16.21
N GLY A 363 14.53 8.18 -15.66
CA GLY A 363 14.00 7.20 -14.73
C GLY A 363 12.69 6.61 -15.23
N ASN A 364 12.32 5.45 -14.66
CA ASN A 364 11.06 4.75 -14.90
C ASN A 364 10.29 4.57 -13.57
N ILE A 365 9.00 4.29 -13.66
CA ILE A 365 8.13 4.00 -12.50
C ILE A 365 7.73 2.52 -12.55
N CYS A 366 8.73 1.66 -12.65
CA CYS A 366 8.50 0.22 -12.66
C CYS A 366 8.19 -0.31 -11.27
N ASP A 367 7.18 -1.20 -11.21
CA ASP A 367 6.78 -1.90 -9.99
C ASP A 367 6.53 -0.94 -8.81
N ASN A 368 5.82 0.17 -9.08
CA ASN A 368 5.42 1.14 -8.08
C ASN A 368 4.24 0.61 -7.26
N PHE A 369 4.53 -0.28 -6.32
CA PHE A 369 3.52 -0.97 -5.52
C PHE A 369 3.37 -0.41 -4.10
N GLY A 370 4.28 0.45 -3.64
CA GLY A 370 4.27 0.93 -2.25
C GLY A 370 3.23 2.02 -1.96
N GLU A 371 3.16 2.44 -0.69
CA GLU A 371 2.44 3.66 -0.29
C GLU A 371 2.94 4.92 -1.01
N ILE A 372 2.02 5.86 -1.24
CA ILE A 372 2.29 7.20 -1.75
C ILE A 372 2.28 8.18 -0.58
N GLY A 373 3.38 8.91 -0.40
CA GLY A 373 3.50 9.99 0.60
C GLY A 373 3.30 11.36 -0.04
N ILE A 374 2.64 12.29 0.66
CA ILE A 374 2.56 13.70 0.25
C ILE A 374 2.85 14.59 1.46
N ASP A 375 3.90 15.41 1.38
CA ASP A 375 4.31 16.27 2.49
C ASP A 375 3.50 17.57 2.60
N GLY A 376 3.64 18.27 3.73
CA GLY A 376 3.06 19.59 4.03
C GLY A 376 3.20 20.63 2.90
N ALA A 377 4.29 20.58 2.14
CA ALA A 377 4.61 21.52 1.08
C ALA A 377 4.05 21.12 -0.30
N GLY A 378 3.35 19.99 -0.40
CA GLY A 378 2.79 19.50 -1.65
C GLY A 378 3.79 18.75 -2.51
N ASN A 379 4.81 18.11 -1.91
CA ASN A 379 5.66 17.20 -2.65
C ASN A 379 5.14 15.76 -2.54
N LEU A 380 5.05 15.10 -3.69
CA LEU A 380 4.67 13.70 -3.86
C LEU A 380 5.91 12.81 -3.78
N TYR A 381 5.82 11.71 -3.03
CA TYR A 381 6.89 10.75 -2.82
C TYR A 381 6.44 9.36 -3.26
N ILE A 382 7.23 8.75 -4.13
CA ILE A 382 6.89 7.47 -4.76
C ILE A 382 8.05 6.50 -4.58
N SER A 383 7.79 5.40 -3.89
CA SER A 383 8.72 4.27 -3.77
C SER A 383 8.77 3.44 -5.05
N LYS A 384 9.97 3.04 -5.48
CA LYS A 384 10.18 2.16 -6.64
C LYS A 384 10.95 0.90 -6.25
N LEU A 385 10.51 -0.24 -6.76
CA LEU A 385 11.15 -1.54 -6.53
C LEU A 385 12.13 -1.94 -7.61
N TYR A 386 11.98 -1.40 -8.82
CA TYR A 386 12.87 -1.67 -9.93
C TYR A 386 13.83 -0.50 -10.21
N TYR A 387 14.88 -0.74 -10.99
CA TYR A 387 16.01 0.19 -11.14
C TYR A 387 15.61 1.54 -11.79
N PRO A 388 15.97 2.70 -11.20
CA PRO A 388 16.67 2.86 -9.91
C PRO A 388 15.70 2.73 -8.74
N ARG A 389 16.14 1.96 -7.73
CA ARG A 389 15.41 1.69 -6.49
C ARG A 389 15.66 2.83 -5.53
N ASP A 390 14.66 3.69 -5.40
CA ASP A 390 14.71 4.83 -4.50
C ASP A 390 13.27 5.29 -4.21
N ILE A 391 13.16 6.33 -3.39
CA ILE A 391 11.95 7.12 -3.27
C ILE A 391 12.17 8.42 -4.03
N SER A 392 11.47 8.57 -5.16
CA SER A 392 11.48 9.80 -5.95
C SER A 392 10.54 10.83 -5.34
N ARG A 393 10.99 12.08 -5.27
CA ARG A 393 10.17 13.24 -4.92
C ARG A 393 9.83 14.07 -6.16
N PHE A 394 8.57 14.49 -6.25
CA PHE A 394 8.06 15.42 -7.26
C PHE A 394 7.30 16.56 -6.58
N SER A 395 7.62 17.80 -6.89
CA SER A 395 6.79 18.94 -6.44
C SER A 395 5.44 18.94 -7.17
N LEU A 396 4.36 19.26 -6.46
CA LEU A 396 3.04 19.50 -7.04
C LEU A 396 2.74 21.01 -7.10
N PRO A 397 2.14 21.51 -8.19
CA PRO A 397 1.86 20.80 -9.45
C PRO A 397 3.15 20.33 -10.14
N LEU A 398 3.06 19.26 -10.93
CA LEU A 398 4.25 18.61 -11.51
C LEU A 398 5.07 19.56 -12.37
N ASN A 399 6.36 19.69 -12.03
CA ASN A 399 7.34 20.33 -12.87
C ASN A 399 7.69 19.43 -14.06
N ARG A 400 7.67 19.99 -15.27
CA ARG A 400 8.00 19.25 -16.50
C ARG A 400 9.16 19.93 -17.25
N ASN A 401 10.01 19.13 -17.88
CA ASN A 401 11.07 19.64 -18.75
C ASN A 401 10.52 20.10 -20.11
N ASN A 402 11.38 20.59 -20.99
CA ASN A 402 10.99 21.06 -22.33
C ASN A 402 10.39 19.98 -23.25
N GLN A 403 10.53 18.70 -22.91
CA GLN A 403 9.92 17.57 -23.61
C GLN A 403 8.59 17.13 -22.96
N GLY A 404 8.13 17.85 -21.93
CA GLY A 404 6.92 17.52 -21.20
C GLY A 404 7.08 16.38 -20.19
N LEU A 405 8.30 15.93 -19.88
CA LEU A 405 8.53 14.86 -18.91
C LEU A 405 8.51 15.41 -17.47
N PRO A 406 7.85 14.73 -16.52
CA PRO A 406 7.92 15.09 -15.10
C PRO A 406 9.38 15.09 -14.62
N VAL A 407 9.71 16.02 -13.73
CA VAL A 407 11.04 16.14 -13.15
C VAL A 407 10.95 15.86 -11.65
N SER A 408 11.63 14.81 -11.23
CA SER A 408 11.92 14.57 -9.83
C SER A 408 13.05 15.51 -9.40
N ASP A 409 12.87 16.22 -8.31
CA ASP A 409 13.84 17.20 -7.81
C ASP A 409 14.69 16.66 -6.66
N ARG A 410 14.38 15.46 -6.19
CA ARG A 410 15.11 14.75 -5.12
C ARG A 410 14.80 13.26 -5.14
N ALA A 411 15.74 12.47 -4.61
CA ALA A 411 15.50 11.08 -4.24
C ALA A 411 15.99 10.80 -2.81
N LEU A 412 15.33 9.84 -2.15
CA LEU A 412 15.68 9.30 -0.83
C LEU A 412 16.03 7.81 -0.97
N LEU A 413 16.99 7.32 -0.17
CA LEU A 413 17.50 5.93 -0.20
C LEU A 413 17.99 5.51 -1.59
N HIS A 414 18.54 6.46 -2.33
CA HIS A 414 19.03 6.28 -3.68
C HIS A 414 20.40 5.59 -3.67
N ASP A 415 20.56 4.56 -4.50
CA ASP A 415 21.87 3.96 -4.80
C ASP A 415 22.45 4.63 -6.07
N PRO A 416 23.35 5.62 -5.93
CA PRO A 416 23.91 6.35 -7.07
C PRO A 416 24.84 5.49 -7.94
N THR A 417 25.28 4.35 -7.43
CA THR A 417 26.20 3.45 -8.14
C THR A 417 25.45 2.40 -8.94
N GLY A 418 24.24 2.01 -8.52
CA GLY A 418 23.50 0.86 -9.06
C GLY A 418 24.22 -0.48 -8.89
N LEU A 419 25.34 -0.50 -8.18
CA LEU A 419 26.28 -1.62 -8.08
C LEU A 419 26.38 -2.14 -6.65
N ILE A 420 25.93 -1.37 -5.65
CA ILE A 420 25.99 -1.77 -4.25
C ILE A 420 24.69 -2.49 -3.90
N TRP A 421 24.66 -3.75 -4.31
CA TRP A 421 23.88 -4.73 -3.60
C TRP A 421 24.50 -4.89 -2.20
N ASN A 422 23.69 -5.12 -1.15
CA ASN A 422 24.12 -5.83 0.06
C ASN A 422 24.64 -4.98 1.24
N GLN A 423 24.06 -3.81 1.49
CA GLN A 423 24.28 -3.10 2.75
C GLN A 423 22.95 -2.86 3.47
N VAL A 424 22.78 -3.52 4.61
CA VAL A 424 21.76 -3.12 5.59
C VAL A 424 22.27 -1.85 6.24
N SER A 425 21.65 -0.73 5.91
CA SER A 425 22.03 0.58 6.43
C SER A 425 20.78 1.37 6.80
N GLY A 426 20.95 2.41 7.61
CA GLY A 426 19.95 3.47 7.74
C GLY A 426 19.85 4.34 6.48
N LYS A 427 20.83 4.25 5.57
CA LYS A 427 20.93 5.02 4.31
C LYS A 427 20.54 4.25 3.06
N THR A 428 20.48 2.92 3.16
CA THR A 428 20.21 2.02 2.02
C THR A 428 19.41 0.80 2.49
N LEU A 429 18.51 0.29 1.63
CA LEU A 429 17.51 -0.73 1.99
C LEU A 429 17.85 -2.14 1.50
N PHE A 430 19.13 -2.43 1.25
CA PHE A 430 19.52 -3.62 0.47
C PHE A 430 20.06 -4.74 1.35
N ASN A 431 19.23 -5.78 1.52
CA ASN A 431 19.63 -7.06 2.12
C ASN A 431 20.12 -8.03 1.03
N ASN A 432 21.09 -8.89 1.35
CA ASN A 432 21.39 -10.08 0.56
C ASN A 432 21.18 -11.31 1.43
N PHE A 433 20.59 -12.34 0.83
CA PHE A 433 20.44 -13.70 1.37
C PHE A 433 21.75 -14.32 1.83
#